data_AF-A0A7C1VA92-F1
#
_entry.id   AF-A0A7C1VA92-F1
#
_cell.length_a   1.000
_cell.length_b   1.000
_cell.length_c   1.000
_cell.angle_alpha   90.00
_cell.angle_beta   90.00
_cell.angle_gamma   90.00
#
_symmetry.space_group_name_H-M   'P 1'
#
loop_
_entity.id
_entity.type
_entity.pdbx_description
1 polymer ?
#
loop_
_entity_poly.entity_id
_entity_poly.type
_entity_poly.pdbx_seq_one_letter_code
_entity_poly.pdbx_strand_id
1 'polypeptide(L)'
;MTSLTKFTASNMFFRLLLGLSALALTGCQQDKSDLTAYIAQIKSQQKSDIPPIPVMKPYDKFDYAAAALRDPFIPTVIDVPPPQPEPVIDNGISPDQNRRKEALEFFDLSQLQYVGTLEQEQKWALIRSSDGVIHRVQEGNYMGQNYGQIMEINESRLVLKEIVPQTQGGYIERDTSVPAVEIN
;
A
#
# COMPACT_ATOMS: atom_id res chain seq x y z
N MET A 1 -21.82 85.83 -30.24
CA MET A 1 -22.14 84.45 -29.79
C MET A 1 -21.68 83.46 -30.87
N THR A 2 -20.39 83.15 -30.94
CA THR A 2 -19.69 82.04 -30.22
C THR A 2 -19.90 80.64 -30.85
N SER A 3 -19.67 80.46 -32.16
CA SER A 3 -19.69 79.11 -32.76
C SER A 3 -18.49 78.77 -33.67
N LEU A 4 -17.78 79.73 -34.26
CA LEU A 4 -16.75 79.43 -35.27
C LEU A 4 -15.32 79.21 -34.75
N THR A 5 -15.03 79.43 -33.46
CA THR A 5 -13.66 79.28 -32.90
C THR A 5 -13.37 77.91 -32.29
N LYS A 6 -14.36 77.01 -32.16
CA LYS A 6 -14.18 75.72 -31.47
C LYS A 6 -13.59 74.60 -32.35
N PHE A 7 -13.72 74.70 -33.68
CA PHE A 7 -13.34 73.60 -34.59
C PHE A 7 -11.83 73.60 -34.95
N THR A 8 -11.20 74.76 -35.03
CA THR A 8 -9.75 74.88 -35.31
C THR A 8 -8.88 74.55 -34.09
N ALA A 9 -9.37 74.80 -32.88
CA ALA A 9 -8.65 74.50 -31.64
C ALA A 9 -8.47 72.98 -31.40
N SER A 10 -9.48 72.15 -31.73
CA SER A 10 -9.44 70.70 -31.51
C SER A 10 -8.37 70.00 -32.37
N ASN A 11 -8.25 70.36 -33.66
CA ASN A 11 -7.22 69.81 -34.55
C ASN A 11 -5.80 70.29 -34.21
N MET A 12 -5.65 71.50 -33.66
CA MET A 12 -4.36 72.03 -33.22
C MET A 12 -3.86 71.33 -31.95
N PHE A 13 -4.76 71.04 -31.00
CA PHE A 13 -4.45 70.23 -29.82
C PHE A 13 -4.07 68.80 -30.18
N PHE A 14 -4.76 68.16 -31.13
CA PHE A 14 -4.43 66.78 -31.54
C PHE A 14 -3.05 66.67 -32.20
N ARG A 15 -2.67 67.64 -33.05
CA ARG A 15 -1.33 67.69 -33.66
C ARG A 15 -0.22 67.98 -32.64
N LEU A 16 -0.49 68.83 -31.64
CA LEU A 16 0.45 69.11 -30.55
C LEU A 16 0.67 67.88 -29.67
N LEU A 17 -0.41 67.12 -29.40
CA LEU A 17 -0.37 65.90 -28.59
C LEU A 17 0.34 64.75 -29.31
N LEU A 18 0.17 64.64 -30.64
CA LEU A 18 0.90 63.68 -31.48
C LEU A 18 2.40 64.02 -31.57
N GLY A 19 2.75 65.31 -31.69
CA GLY A 19 4.13 65.78 -31.68
C GLY A 19 4.84 65.55 -30.34
N LEU A 20 4.13 65.80 -29.23
CA LEU A 20 4.63 65.54 -27.88
C LEU A 20 4.85 64.03 -27.64
N SER A 21 3.97 63.18 -28.17
CA SER A 21 4.13 61.74 -28.12
C SER A 21 5.36 61.27 -28.91
N ALA A 22 5.64 61.83 -30.08
CA ALA A 22 6.84 61.48 -30.86
C ALA A 22 8.16 61.87 -30.15
N LEU A 23 8.18 63.00 -29.44
CA LEU A 23 9.34 63.39 -28.62
C LEU A 23 9.53 62.49 -27.39
N ALA A 24 8.46 61.87 -26.88
CA ALA A 24 8.55 60.96 -25.74
C ALA A 24 9.19 59.60 -26.09
N LEU A 25 9.29 59.23 -27.38
CA LEU A 25 9.91 57.97 -27.82
C LEU A 25 11.44 58.05 -28.00
N THR A 26 12.06 59.24 -27.99
CA THR A 26 13.51 59.38 -28.25
C THR A 26 14.39 59.24 -27.00
N GLY A 27 13.80 58.92 -25.84
CA GLY A 27 14.48 58.99 -24.53
C GLY A 27 15.12 57.70 -23.98
N CYS A 28 14.96 56.54 -24.62
CA CYS A 28 15.50 55.29 -24.09
C CYS A 28 16.72 54.81 -24.90
N GLN A 29 17.88 55.45 -24.68
CA GLN A 29 19.17 54.85 -25.02
C GLN A 29 20.01 54.78 -23.74
N GLN A 30 19.90 53.65 -23.02
CA GLN A 30 20.70 53.39 -21.83
C GLN A 30 22.03 52.76 -22.24
N ASP A 31 23.14 53.36 -21.81
CA ASP A 31 24.49 52.87 -22.09
C ASP A 31 24.66 51.45 -21.52
N LYS A 32 25.03 50.50 -22.39
CA LYS A 32 25.20 49.07 -22.05
C LYS A 32 26.67 48.67 -21.97
N SER A 33 27.58 49.65 -21.90
CA SER A 33 29.03 49.44 -21.80
C SER A 33 29.41 48.46 -20.69
N ASP A 34 28.80 48.56 -19.51
CA ASP A 34 29.04 47.65 -18.38
C ASP A 34 28.66 46.18 -18.69
N LEU A 35 27.48 45.95 -19.28
CA LEU A 35 27.05 44.60 -19.67
C LEU A 35 27.99 44.01 -20.72
N THR A 36 28.47 44.82 -21.66
CA THR A 36 29.43 44.37 -22.68
C THR A 36 30.80 44.05 -22.08
N ALA A 37 31.27 44.84 -21.11
CA ALA A 37 32.52 44.60 -20.40
C ALA A 37 32.45 43.31 -19.56
N TYR A 38 31.33 43.10 -18.85
CA TYR A 38 31.09 41.88 -18.10
C TYR A 38 31.06 40.64 -19.01
N ILE A 39 30.37 40.70 -20.14
CA ILE A 39 30.35 39.59 -21.12
C ILE A 39 31.76 39.31 -21.64
N ALA A 40 32.56 40.35 -21.94
CA ALA A 40 33.93 40.18 -22.39
C ALA A 40 34.81 39.50 -21.32
N GLN A 41 34.64 39.88 -20.05
CA GLN A 41 35.33 39.25 -18.92
C GLN A 41 34.94 37.79 -18.71
N ILE A 42 33.65 37.44 -18.79
CA ILE A 42 33.21 36.05 -18.66
C ILE A 42 33.70 35.19 -19.84
N LYS A 43 33.74 35.76 -21.05
CA LYS A 43 34.28 35.07 -22.23
C LYS A 43 35.79 34.86 -22.18
N SER A 44 36.54 35.72 -21.48
CA SER A 44 37.99 35.57 -21.33
C SER A 44 38.40 34.60 -20.22
N GLN A 45 37.46 34.19 -19.35
CA GLN A 45 37.70 33.08 -18.43
C GLN A 45 37.82 31.78 -19.22
N GLN A 46 39.01 31.18 -19.14
CA GLN A 46 39.39 29.97 -19.86
C GLN A 46 38.42 28.82 -19.52
N LYS A 47 37.85 28.18 -20.56
CA LYS A 47 37.02 26.99 -20.37
C LYS A 47 37.83 25.91 -19.66
N SER A 48 37.31 25.42 -18.54
CA SER A 48 37.90 24.30 -17.81
C SER A 48 38.09 23.12 -18.76
N ASP A 49 39.20 22.39 -18.58
CA ASP A 49 39.45 21.14 -19.28
C ASP A 49 38.33 20.14 -18.95
N ILE A 50 37.47 19.85 -19.92
CA ILE A 50 36.37 18.91 -19.76
C ILE A 50 36.94 17.54 -20.06
N PRO A 51 36.96 16.60 -19.10
CA PRO A 51 37.46 15.26 -19.37
C PRO A 51 36.64 14.63 -20.51
N PRO A 52 37.29 13.91 -21.43
CA PRO A 52 36.61 13.30 -22.57
C PRO A 52 35.50 12.38 -22.08
N ILE A 53 34.41 12.34 -22.84
CA ILE A 53 33.27 11.47 -22.54
C ILE A 53 33.79 10.02 -22.44
N PRO A 54 33.45 9.30 -21.36
CA PRO A 54 33.91 7.93 -21.18
C PRO A 54 33.38 7.05 -22.32
N VAL A 55 34.26 6.21 -22.87
CA VAL A 55 33.87 5.25 -23.90
C VAL A 55 33.04 4.15 -23.26
N MET A 56 31.86 3.87 -23.82
CA MET A 56 31.05 2.74 -23.41
C MET A 56 31.83 1.45 -23.66
N LYS A 57 32.06 0.65 -22.62
CA LYS A 57 32.69 -0.67 -22.76
C LYS A 57 31.74 -1.58 -23.55
N PRO A 58 32.23 -2.33 -24.54
CA PRO A 58 31.44 -3.35 -25.20
C PRO A 58 30.90 -4.35 -24.17
N TYR A 59 29.68 -4.82 -24.39
CA TYR A 59 29.10 -5.89 -23.59
C TYR A 59 29.77 -7.22 -23.98
N ASP A 60 30.40 -7.88 -23.01
CA ASP A 60 30.92 -9.23 -23.17
C ASP A 60 29.74 -10.20 -23.27
N LYS A 61 29.62 -10.86 -24.43
CA LYS A 61 28.60 -11.88 -24.62
C LYS A 61 28.98 -13.12 -23.81
N PHE A 62 28.12 -13.51 -22.88
CA PHE A 62 28.24 -14.80 -22.21
C PHE A 62 27.57 -15.87 -23.07
N ASP A 63 28.33 -16.86 -23.52
CA ASP A 63 27.77 -18.02 -24.20
C ASP A 63 27.15 -18.97 -23.16
N TYR A 64 25.83 -19.17 -23.25
CA TYR A 64 25.09 -20.03 -22.35
C TYR A 64 25.29 -21.51 -22.73
N ALA A 65 26.24 -22.18 -22.05
CA ALA A 65 26.57 -23.59 -22.29
C ALA A 65 25.60 -24.59 -21.61
N ALA A 66 24.47 -24.15 -21.04
CA ALA A 66 23.56 -25.06 -20.34
C ALA A 66 22.69 -25.93 -21.26
N ALA A 67 22.72 -25.71 -22.58
CA ALA A 67 22.09 -26.61 -23.55
C ALA A 67 22.72 -28.02 -23.55
N ALA A 68 23.99 -28.15 -23.13
CA ALA A 68 24.65 -29.43 -22.96
C ALA A 68 24.45 -30.04 -21.55
N LEU A 69 23.87 -29.28 -20.62
CA LEU A 69 23.57 -29.76 -19.28
C LEU A 69 22.23 -30.51 -19.31
N ARG A 70 22.11 -31.51 -18.44
CA ARG A 70 20.85 -32.23 -18.23
C ARG A 70 19.78 -31.25 -17.78
N ASP A 71 18.57 -31.41 -18.32
CA ASP A 71 17.41 -30.59 -17.95
C ASP A 71 17.09 -30.75 -16.46
N PRO A 72 17.17 -29.67 -15.65
CA PRO A 72 16.90 -29.71 -14.21
C PRO A 72 15.42 -29.92 -13.89
N PHE A 73 14.52 -29.81 -14.86
CA PHE A 73 13.07 -29.99 -14.71
C PHE A 73 12.60 -31.39 -15.14
N ILE A 74 13.49 -32.23 -15.67
CA ILE A 74 13.18 -33.64 -15.88
C ILE A 74 13.44 -34.38 -14.57
N PRO A 75 12.39 -34.91 -13.91
CA PRO A 75 12.56 -35.67 -12.68
C PRO A 75 13.50 -36.85 -12.92
N THR A 76 14.54 -36.96 -12.10
CA THR A 76 15.56 -38.03 -12.20
C THR A 76 15.01 -39.39 -11.74
N VAL A 77 13.87 -39.39 -11.06
CA VAL A 77 13.31 -40.58 -10.42
C VAL A 77 12.14 -41.08 -11.25
N ILE A 78 12.38 -42.19 -11.96
CA ILE A 78 11.36 -43.04 -12.56
C ILE A 78 10.52 -43.57 -11.39
N ASP A 79 9.21 -43.30 -11.42
CA ASP A 79 8.17 -43.89 -10.58
C ASP A 79 8.57 -44.14 -9.12
N VAL A 80 8.63 -43.08 -8.32
CA VAL A 80 8.27 -43.26 -6.90
C VAL A 80 6.76 -43.49 -6.92
N PRO A 81 6.25 -44.69 -6.57
CA PRO A 81 4.81 -44.85 -6.39
C PRO A 81 4.35 -43.76 -5.43
N PRO A 82 3.19 -43.11 -5.66
CA PRO A 82 2.66 -42.16 -4.69
C PRO A 82 2.78 -42.82 -3.31
N PRO A 83 3.28 -42.11 -2.28
CA PRO A 83 3.37 -42.67 -0.94
C PRO A 83 2.01 -43.31 -0.67
N GLN A 84 2.04 -44.62 -0.39
CA GLN A 84 0.83 -45.36 -0.02
C GLN A 84 0.09 -44.48 1.00
N PRO A 85 -1.21 -44.20 0.81
CA PRO A 85 -1.93 -43.37 1.76
C PRO A 85 -1.67 -43.95 3.13
N GLU A 86 -0.94 -43.18 3.96
CA GLU A 86 -0.71 -43.58 5.34
C GLU A 86 -2.09 -43.87 5.93
N PRO A 87 -2.25 -44.94 6.72
CA PRO A 87 -3.54 -45.26 7.28
C PRO A 87 -4.04 -44.02 8.00
N VAL A 88 -5.13 -43.43 7.50
CA VAL A 88 -5.78 -42.29 8.14
C VAL A 88 -6.09 -42.76 9.55
N ILE A 89 -5.37 -42.21 10.52
CA ILE A 89 -5.58 -42.56 11.91
C ILE A 89 -6.90 -41.88 12.29
N ASP A 90 -7.99 -42.63 12.19
CA ASP A 90 -9.28 -42.21 12.71
C ASP A 90 -9.20 -42.23 14.23
N ASN A 91 -8.78 -41.10 14.79
CA ASN A 91 -8.70 -40.89 16.23
C ASN A 91 -10.10 -40.71 16.87
N GLY A 92 -11.19 -40.85 16.12
CA GLY A 92 -12.56 -40.62 16.58
C GLY A 92 -12.89 -39.13 16.83
N ILE A 93 -11.93 -38.23 16.65
CA ILE A 93 -12.11 -36.78 16.74
C ILE A 93 -12.59 -36.30 15.38
N SER A 94 -13.76 -35.68 15.34
CA SER A 94 -14.33 -35.09 14.12
C SER A 94 -15.25 -33.92 14.49
N PRO A 95 -15.30 -32.87 13.67
CA PRO A 95 -16.28 -31.80 13.87
C PRO A 95 -17.72 -32.29 13.81
N ASP A 96 -18.56 -31.86 14.75
CA ASP A 96 -20.00 -32.13 14.70
C ASP A 96 -20.68 -31.29 13.61
N GLN A 97 -20.95 -31.92 12.46
CA GLN A 97 -21.64 -31.29 11.33
C GLN A 97 -23.16 -31.26 11.46
N ASN A 98 -23.73 -31.98 12.44
CA ASN A 98 -25.19 -32.06 12.61
C ASN A 98 -25.73 -30.89 13.43
N ARG A 99 -24.86 -30.16 14.14
CA ARG A 99 -25.21 -28.98 14.91
C ARG A 99 -25.47 -27.78 13.99
N ARG A 100 -26.38 -26.89 14.41
CA ARG A 100 -26.52 -25.58 13.76
C ARG A 100 -25.29 -24.73 14.06
N LYS A 101 -24.68 -24.19 13.00
CA LYS A 101 -23.56 -23.24 13.12
C LYS A 101 -24.01 -21.91 13.72
N GLU A 102 -23.13 -21.32 14.50
CA GLU A 102 -23.22 -20.00 15.11
C GLU A 102 -22.67 -18.94 14.16
N ALA A 103 -23.03 -17.68 14.38
CA ALA A 103 -22.61 -16.57 13.52
C ALA A 103 -21.09 -16.39 13.49
N LEU A 104 -20.39 -16.66 14.59
CA LEU A 104 -18.94 -16.49 14.69
C LEU A 104 -18.12 -17.62 14.05
N GLU A 105 -18.75 -18.72 13.65
CA GLU A 105 -18.07 -19.83 12.93
C GLU A 105 -17.86 -19.55 11.44
N PHE A 106 -18.47 -18.47 10.92
CA PHE A 106 -18.24 -18.01 9.54
C PHE A 106 -16.97 -17.19 9.38
N PHE A 107 -16.33 -16.79 10.49
CA PHE A 107 -15.13 -15.96 10.48
C PHE A 107 -13.91 -16.79 10.86
N ASP A 108 -12.74 -16.42 10.32
CA ASP A 108 -11.49 -16.97 10.80
C ASP A 108 -11.19 -16.48 12.21
N LEU A 109 -10.56 -17.32 13.04
CA LEU A 109 -10.24 -16.94 14.42
C LEU A 109 -9.36 -15.67 14.49
N SER A 110 -8.48 -15.47 13.50
CA SER A 110 -7.64 -14.27 13.38
C SER A 110 -8.41 -12.99 13.06
N GLN A 111 -9.65 -13.09 12.57
CA GLN A 111 -10.52 -11.96 12.26
C GLN A 111 -11.42 -11.57 13.44
N LEU A 112 -11.41 -12.38 14.51
CA LEU A 112 -12.19 -12.18 15.70
C LEU A 112 -11.35 -11.50 16.78
N GLN A 113 -11.90 -10.46 17.39
CA GLN A 113 -11.24 -9.70 18.45
C GLN A 113 -12.03 -9.82 19.74
N TYR A 114 -11.38 -10.29 20.80
CA TYR A 114 -11.99 -10.32 22.12
C TYR A 114 -11.91 -8.92 22.75
N VAL A 115 -13.06 -8.25 22.90
CA VAL A 115 -13.09 -6.85 23.39
C VAL A 115 -13.30 -6.75 24.91
N GLY A 116 -13.70 -7.84 25.56
CA GLY A 116 -13.84 -7.91 27.02
C GLY A 116 -15.07 -8.69 27.46
N THR A 117 -15.35 -8.67 28.77
CA THR A 117 -16.50 -9.36 29.36
C THR A 117 -17.63 -8.39 29.70
N LEU A 118 -18.86 -8.90 29.63
CA LEU A 118 -20.04 -8.27 30.20
C LEU A 118 -20.62 -9.22 31.25
N GLU A 119 -20.64 -8.78 32.50
CA GLU A 119 -21.25 -9.52 33.60
C GLU A 119 -22.60 -8.89 33.95
N GLN A 120 -23.67 -9.69 33.84
CA GLN A 120 -25.02 -9.32 34.27
C GLN A 120 -25.53 -10.42 35.20
N GLU A 121 -26.49 -11.24 34.75
CA GLU A 121 -26.91 -12.44 35.47
C GLU A 121 -26.00 -13.64 35.16
N GLN A 122 -25.30 -13.60 34.02
CA GLN A 122 -24.28 -14.56 33.61
C GLN A 122 -23.10 -13.79 32.99
N LYS A 123 -21.94 -14.44 32.93
CA LYS A 123 -20.72 -13.91 32.29
C LYS A 123 -20.79 -14.11 30.78
N TRP A 124 -20.65 -13.02 30.03
CA TRP A 124 -20.58 -13.01 28.56
C TRP A 124 -19.22 -12.52 28.10
N ALA A 125 -18.66 -13.16 27.08
CA ALA A 125 -17.55 -12.59 26.31
C ALA A 125 -18.11 -11.79 25.13
N LEU A 126 -17.49 -10.66 24.86
CA LEU A 126 -17.80 -9.79 23.74
C LEU A 126 -16.75 -9.99 22.66
N ILE A 127 -17.18 -10.47 21.49
CA ILE A 127 -16.33 -10.70 20.33
C ILE A 127 -16.72 -9.74 19.22
N ARG A 128 -15.76 -8.96 18.73
CA ARG A 128 -15.92 -8.15 17.53
C ARG A 128 -15.46 -8.95 16.31
N SER A 129 -16.33 -9.12 15.33
CA SER A 129 -16.01 -9.71 14.03
C SER A 129 -15.44 -8.68 13.05
N SER A 130 -14.90 -9.14 11.92
CA SER A 130 -14.29 -8.26 10.90
C SER A 130 -15.27 -7.29 10.24
N ASP A 131 -16.58 -7.56 10.32
CA ASP A 131 -17.66 -6.66 9.89
C ASP A 131 -17.94 -5.53 10.91
N GLY A 132 -17.27 -5.54 12.06
CA GLY A 132 -17.41 -4.55 13.13
C GLY A 132 -18.57 -4.82 14.09
N VAL A 133 -19.34 -5.89 13.89
CA VAL A 133 -20.44 -6.27 14.79
C VAL A 133 -19.87 -6.91 16.05
N ILE A 134 -20.47 -6.59 17.20
CA ILE A 134 -20.12 -7.20 18.48
C ILE A 134 -21.14 -8.29 18.82
N HIS A 135 -20.66 -9.52 18.91
CA HIS A 135 -21.41 -10.69 19.32
C HIS A 135 -21.13 -11.02 20.78
N ARG A 136 -22.15 -11.51 21.48
CA ARG A 136 -22.03 -12.00 22.86
C ARG A 136 -22.03 -13.52 22.83
N VAL A 137 -21.08 -14.12 23.55
CA VAL A 137 -20.92 -15.58 23.64
C VAL A 137 -20.66 -16.00 25.08
N GLN A 138 -20.97 -17.26 25.38
CA GLN A 138 -20.77 -17.91 26.67
C GLN A 138 -19.86 -19.13 26.53
N GLU A 139 -19.44 -19.68 27.67
CA GLU A 139 -18.76 -20.98 27.71
C GLU A 139 -19.63 -22.05 27.03
N GLY A 140 -19.01 -22.86 26.18
CA GLY A 140 -19.68 -23.87 25.35
C GLY A 140 -20.19 -23.37 24.00
N ASN A 141 -20.17 -22.06 23.71
CA ASN A 141 -20.43 -21.54 22.37
C ASN A 141 -19.23 -21.78 21.44
N TYR A 142 -19.44 -21.59 20.14
CA TYR A 142 -18.45 -21.88 19.11
C TYR A 142 -18.10 -20.64 18.29
N MET A 143 -16.83 -20.50 17.97
CA MET A 143 -16.31 -19.42 17.14
C MET A 143 -15.11 -19.88 16.31
N GLY A 144 -14.89 -19.23 15.18
CA GLY A 144 -13.83 -19.61 14.25
C GLY A 144 -14.23 -20.77 13.33
N GLN A 145 -13.65 -20.81 12.13
CA GLN A 145 -13.92 -21.86 11.13
C GLN A 145 -13.50 -23.28 11.58
N ASN A 146 -12.57 -23.39 12.53
CA ASN A 146 -12.07 -24.66 13.05
C ASN A 146 -12.87 -25.18 14.26
N TYR A 147 -14.17 -24.88 14.33
CA TYR A 147 -15.06 -25.39 15.39
C TYR A 147 -14.55 -25.08 16.80
N GLY A 148 -14.04 -23.87 17.02
CA GLY A 148 -13.44 -23.47 18.28
C GLY A 148 -14.47 -23.36 19.39
N GLN A 149 -14.52 -24.34 20.29
CA GLN A 149 -15.41 -24.31 21.45
C GLN A 149 -14.80 -23.47 22.56
N ILE A 150 -15.58 -22.54 23.11
CA ILE A 150 -15.16 -21.70 24.23
C ILE A 150 -15.16 -22.54 25.51
N MET A 151 -13.98 -22.71 26.10
CA MET A 151 -13.79 -23.53 27.30
C MET A 151 -13.83 -22.66 28.57
N GLU A 152 -13.26 -21.46 28.52
CA GLU A 152 -13.13 -20.58 29.67
C GLU A 152 -13.06 -19.13 29.24
N ILE A 153 -13.78 -18.26 29.96
CA ILE A 153 -13.76 -16.80 29.73
C ILE A 153 -13.02 -16.12 30.89
N ASN A 154 -11.85 -15.54 30.62
CA ASN A 154 -11.11 -14.71 31.57
C ASN A 154 -11.16 -13.22 31.16
N GLU A 155 -10.84 -12.33 32.09
CA GLU A 155 -10.81 -10.88 31.81
C GLU A 155 -9.73 -10.53 30.77
N SER A 156 -8.59 -11.20 30.81
CA SER A 156 -7.44 -10.92 29.94
C SER A 156 -7.39 -11.75 28.66
N ARG A 157 -8.06 -12.91 28.64
CA ARG A 157 -8.04 -13.83 27.49
C ARG A 157 -9.25 -14.75 27.49
N LEU A 158 -9.56 -15.29 26.32
CA LEU A 158 -10.56 -16.32 26.14
C LEU A 158 -9.86 -17.60 25.68
N VAL A 159 -10.14 -18.72 26.33
CA VAL A 159 -9.54 -20.04 26.04
C VAL A 159 -10.54 -20.88 25.26
N LEU A 160 -10.09 -21.45 24.15
CA LEU A 160 -10.92 -22.24 23.25
C LEU A 160 -10.17 -23.46 22.73
N LYS A 161 -10.93 -24.50 22.38
CA LYS A 161 -10.43 -25.75 21.83
C LYS A 161 -10.91 -25.87 20.39
N GLU A 162 -9.97 -25.84 19.45
CA GLU A 162 -10.22 -25.95 18.01
C GLU A 162 -10.01 -27.39 17.53
N ILE A 163 -10.76 -27.78 16.50
CA ILE A 163 -10.60 -29.06 15.80
C ILE A 163 -9.97 -28.76 14.44
N VAL A 164 -8.70 -29.12 14.26
CA VAL A 164 -7.91 -28.78 13.07
C VAL A 164 -7.55 -30.05 12.30
N PRO A 165 -7.66 -30.07 10.96
CA PRO A 165 -7.24 -31.21 10.16
C PRO A 165 -5.71 -31.39 10.16
N GLN A 166 -5.23 -32.63 10.25
CA GLN A 166 -3.81 -32.97 10.11
C GLN A 166 -3.42 -33.30 8.68
N THR A 167 -2.14 -33.14 8.35
CA THR A 167 -1.57 -33.45 7.02
C THR A 167 -1.63 -34.93 6.67
N GLN A 168 -1.54 -35.82 7.65
CA GLN A 168 -1.62 -37.29 7.47
C GLN A 168 -3.07 -37.82 7.46
N GLY A 169 -4.06 -36.91 7.44
CA GLY A 169 -5.46 -37.23 7.63
C GLY A 169 -5.89 -37.20 9.10
N GLY A 170 -7.19 -37.16 9.35
CA GLY A 170 -7.78 -37.03 10.69
C GLY A 170 -7.79 -35.60 11.23
N TYR A 171 -8.29 -35.45 12.46
CA TYR A 171 -8.38 -34.18 13.19
C TYR A 171 -7.61 -34.25 14.51
N ILE A 172 -7.14 -33.10 14.97
CA ILE A 172 -6.54 -32.92 16.29
C ILE A 172 -7.23 -31.76 17.03
N GLU A 173 -7.39 -31.92 18.34
CA GLU A 173 -7.78 -30.84 19.22
C GLU A 173 -6.57 -29.95 19.53
N ARG A 174 -6.73 -28.64 19.31
CA ARG A 174 -5.71 -27.63 19.63
C ARG A 174 -6.28 -26.61 20.60
N ASP A 175 -5.64 -26.48 21.75
CA ASP A 175 -5.96 -25.43 22.70
C ASP A 175 -5.38 -24.10 22.20
N THR A 176 -6.24 -23.12 22.01
CA THR A 176 -5.91 -21.78 21.52
C THR A 176 -6.43 -20.74 22.52
N SER A 177 -5.81 -19.55 22.56
CA SER A 177 -6.29 -18.44 23.38
C SER A 177 -6.32 -17.14 22.60
N VAL A 178 -7.39 -16.37 22.75
CA VAL A 178 -7.54 -15.02 22.18
C VAL A 178 -7.37 -13.99 23.30
N PRO A 179 -6.32 -13.15 23.28
CA PRO A 179 -6.14 -12.11 24.28
C PRO A 179 -7.18 -11.00 24.11
N ALA A 180 -7.51 -10.33 25.21
CA ALA A 180 -8.35 -9.14 25.18
C ALA A 180 -7.61 -8.01 24.45
N VAL A 181 -8.33 -7.20 23.69
CA VAL A 181 -7.77 -6.02 23.03
C VAL A 181 -7.34 -5.01 24.09
N GLU A 182 -6.04 -4.70 24.12
CA GLU A 182 -5.52 -3.60 24.93
C GLU A 182 -5.95 -2.26 24.32
N ILE A 183 -6.59 -1.42 25.13
CA ILE A 183 -6.90 -0.03 24.79
C ILE A 183 -5.67 0.83 25.09
N ASN A 184 -5.01 1.31 24.03
CA ASN A 184 -3.97 2.34 24.09
C ASN A 184 -4.56 3.75 24.01
#